data_AF-A0A151PG66-F1
#
_entry.id   AF-A0A151PG66-F1
#
_cell.length_a   1.000
_cell.length_b   1.000
_cell.length_c   1.000
_cell.angle_alpha   90.00
_cell.angle_beta   90.00
_cell.angle_gamma   90.00
#
_symmetry.space_group_name_H-M   'P 1'
#
loop_
_entity.id
_entity.type
_entity.pdbx_description
1 polymer ?
#
loop_
_entity_poly.entity_id
_entity_poly.type
_entity_poly.pdbx_seq_one_letter_code
_entity_poly.pdbx_strand_id
1 'polypeptide(L)'
;MAGAPLRVLACGDVEGKLDALFSRVRAVQKKSGEFEMLLCVGNFFGSASETEWKEYQAGVKKAPIQTYVLGANNQETVHYFPDVSGCELAENITYLGRKGIFNGTSGLQIAYLSGTESLSEPTPAYSFSSKDVMELQTSLLSTPKFKGVDILLTSPWPRDVGNFGNSSGEIDTKRCGSVLVSNLATSLKPRYHFAALEKTYYERLPYRNHVVLQETAQHVSRFIALANVGNADKKKYLYAFSILPMNSMDSAELVKQPQDVTENPYRKSRKEAQKAKLLLGAEEEPACQFFFDLSKQQGRKRPSDGKEGRHFQPKQARKPPQPTGPCWFCLASPEVEKHLVVSIGTHCYLALAKGGLSNDHVLILPIGHYQSVVELSSEVVEEVEKYKSALKKFFQSKGKRYVLFERNYRSQHLQLQVIPVSLTCCASEDIKESFIVQAQEQQIELLELPEHSDIKQIAQPGTPYFYVELDTGEKLFHRIKKNFPLQFGREVLASEAILNIPDRADWRQCKSTREEEEALSKAFREDFEPFDFSLLQ
;
A
#
# COMPACT_ATOMS: atom_id res chain seq x y z
N MET A 1 8.69 26.62 10.53
CA MET A 1 9.65 26.45 11.64
C MET A 1 9.60 24.98 12.04
N ALA A 2 10.71 24.25 11.99
CA ALA A 2 10.75 22.86 12.44
C ALA A 2 10.44 22.81 13.94
N GLY A 3 9.53 21.92 14.36
CA GLY A 3 9.18 21.76 15.77
C GLY A 3 10.37 21.27 16.59
N ALA A 4 10.35 21.50 17.90
CA ALA A 4 11.34 20.88 18.79
C ALA A 4 11.07 19.37 18.93
N PRO A 5 12.11 18.52 19.02
CA PRO A 5 11.93 17.10 19.24
C PRO A 5 11.36 16.83 20.63
N LEU A 6 10.32 16.01 20.69
CA LEU A 6 9.64 15.63 21.93
C LEU A 6 10.38 14.49 22.62
N ARG A 7 10.37 14.49 23.94
CA ARG A 7 11.07 13.48 24.75
C ARG A 7 10.06 12.58 25.44
N VAL A 8 10.06 11.30 25.07
CA VAL A 8 9.05 10.33 25.49
C VAL A 8 9.72 9.13 26.17
N LEU A 9 9.08 8.61 27.21
CA LEU A 9 9.42 7.35 27.86
C LEU A 9 8.39 6.29 27.47
N ALA A 10 8.83 5.08 27.18
CA ALA A 10 7.98 3.91 27.01
C ALA A 10 8.36 2.83 28.03
N CYS A 11 7.36 2.19 28.64
CA CYS A 11 7.53 1.14 29.65
C CYS A 11 6.73 -0.12 29.27
N GLY A 12 7.32 -1.29 29.54
CA GLY A 12 6.66 -2.59 29.41
C GLY A 12 5.72 -2.90 30.57
N ASP A 13 5.64 -4.16 30.96
CA ASP A 13 4.80 -4.64 32.06
C ASP A 13 5.26 -4.08 33.42
N VAL A 14 4.38 -3.33 34.09
CA VAL A 14 4.62 -2.76 35.42
C VAL A 14 4.25 -3.77 36.51
N GLU A 15 3.19 -4.55 36.30
CA GLU A 15 2.69 -5.58 37.23
C GLU A 15 2.56 -5.06 38.67
N GLY A 16 2.03 -3.84 38.84
CA GLY A 16 1.79 -3.25 40.17
C GLY A 16 3.00 -2.59 40.83
N LYS A 17 4.20 -2.70 40.27
CA LYS A 17 5.45 -2.16 40.84
C LYS A 17 5.62 -0.66 40.53
N LEU A 18 4.65 0.15 40.94
CA LEU A 18 4.54 1.58 40.62
C LEU A 18 5.70 2.39 41.20
N ASP A 19 6.07 2.11 42.46
CA ASP A 19 7.16 2.84 43.13
C ASP A 19 8.50 2.59 42.46
N ALA A 20 8.77 1.35 42.04
CA ALA A 20 9.97 0.99 41.31
C ALA A 20 10.04 1.71 39.95
N LEU A 21 8.92 1.74 39.21
CA LEU A 21 8.81 2.46 37.95
C LEU A 21 9.05 3.95 38.14
N PHE A 22 8.28 4.62 39.01
CA PHE A 22 8.34 6.07 39.15
C PHE A 22 9.62 6.55 39.82
N SER A 23 10.23 5.75 40.71
CA SER A 23 11.58 6.01 41.20
C SER A 23 12.60 6.01 40.07
N ARG A 24 12.50 5.02 39.15
CA ARG A 24 13.37 4.97 37.97
C ARG A 24 13.13 6.15 37.03
N VAL A 25 11.88 6.54 36.79
CA VAL A 25 11.51 7.69 35.95
C VAL A 25 12.12 8.99 36.52
N ARG A 26 11.98 9.24 37.83
CA ARG A 26 12.62 10.39 38.50
C ARG A 26 14.13 10.38 38.33
N ALA A 27 14.77 9.23 38.47
CA ALA A 27 16.22 9.12 38.28
C ALA A 27 16.63 9.42 36.83
N VAL A 28 15.85 8.98 35.84
CA VAL A 28 16.09 9.25 34.42
C VAL A 28 15.88 10.73 34.09
N GLN A 29 14.80 11.36 34.58
CA GLN A 29 14.56 12.79 34.41
C GLN A 29 15.69 13.63 35.02
N LYS A 30 16.14 13.27 36.23
CA LYS A 30 17.26 13.96 36.88
C LYS A 30 18.57 13.85 36.09
N LYS A 31 18.82 12.71 35.44
CA LYS A 31 20.07 12.46 34.70
C LYS A 31 20.05 13.05 33.29
N SER A 32 18.92 12.92 32.60
CA SER A 32 18.81 13.20 31.17
C SER A 32 18.01 14.45 30.87
N GLY A 33 17.38 15.08 31.86
CA GLY A 33 16.46 16.22 31.71
C GLY A 33 14.99 15.77 31.61
N GLU A 34 14.08 16.73 31.53
CA GLU A 34 12.64 16.47 31.55
C GLU A 34 12.16 15.70 30.31
N PHE A 35 11.12 14.90 30.53
CA PHE A 35 10.37 14.16 29.52
C PHE A 35 8.92 14.61 29.61
N GLU A 36 8.19 14.55 28.49
CA GLU A 36 6.81 15.05 28.41
C GLU A 36 5.76 14.03 28.86
N MET A 37 5.95 12.77 28.48
CA MET A 37 5.03 11.70 28.84
C MET A 37 5.70 10.34 29.01
N LEU A 38 5.03 9.46 29.75
CA LEU A 38 5.35 8.04 29.92
C LEU A 38 4.24 7.18 29.31
N LEU A 39 4.60 6.27 28.40
CA LEU A 39 3.68 5.36 27.73
C LEU A 39 3.87 3.93 28.26
N CYS A 40 2.92 3.41 29.02
CA CYS A 40 2.94 2.05 29.55
C CYS A 40 2.13 1.12 28.65
N VAL A 41 2.81 0.19 27.97
CA VAL A 41 2.21 -0.69 26.95
C VAL A 41 1.94 -2.10 27.42
N GLY A 42 2.29 -2.47 28.65
CA GLY A 42 2.03 -3.81 29.21
C GLY A 42 0.97 -3.82 30.31
N ASN A 43 1.00 -4.86 31.14
CA ASN A 43 0.18 -4.92 32.35
C ASN A 43 0.60 -3.83 33.32
N PHE A 44 -0.26 -2.82 33.53
CA PHE A 44 0.00 -1.79 34.52
C PHE A 44 -0.23 -2.30 35.96
N PHE A 45 -1.34 -3.02 36.16
CA PHE A 45 -1.71 -3.66 37.42
C PHE A 45 -1.29 -5.13 37.47
N GLY A 46 -0.96 -5.63 38.67
CA GLY A 46 -0.75 -7.05 38.92
C GLY A 46 -2.03 -7.76 39.38
N SER A 47 -1.94 -9.08 39.55
CA SER A 47 -3.03 -9.95 40.02
C SER A 47 -3.21 -9.96 41.55
N ALA A 48 -2.29 -9.34 42.30
CA ALA A 48 -2.34 -9.26 43.76
C ALA A 48 -3.01 -7.94 44.22
N SER A 49 -3.43 -7.90 45.49
CA SER A 49 -3.93 -6.66 46.12
C SER A 49 -2.83 -5.60 46.14
N GLU A 50 -2.90 -4.63 45.23
CA GLU A 50 -1.90 -3.58 45.08
C GLU A 50 -2.03 -2.52 46.19
N THR A 51 -1.24 -2.68 47.26
CA THR A 51 -1.14 -1.67 48.33
C THR A 51 -0.58 -0.34 47.81
N GLU A 52 0.38 -0.39 46.87
CA GLU A 52 0.95 0.80 46.23
C GLU A 52 -0.13 1.60 45.49
N TRP A 53 -0.97 0.92 44.70
CA TRP A 53 -2.01 1.58 43.92
C TRP A 53 -2.97 2.42 44.77
N LYS A 54 -3.34 1.93 45.96
CA LYS A 54 -4.24 2.68 46.87
C LYS A 54 -3.67 4.03 47.28
N GLU A 55 -2.35 4.14 47.43
CA GLU A 55 -1.69 5.41 47.78
C GLU A 55 -1.69 6.41 46.61
N TYR A 56 -1.58 5.92 45.37
CA TYR A 56 -1.71 6.76 44.17
C TYR A 56 -3.17 7.18 43.95
N GLN A 57 -4.12 6.25 44.15
CA GLN A 57 -5.56 6.53 44.02
C GLN A 57 -6.05 7.52 45.08
N ALA A 58 -5.52 7.45 46.31
CA ALA A 58 -5.81 8.40 47.38
C ALA A 58 -5.06 9.74 47.24
N GLY A 59 -4.16 9.89 46.25
CA GLY A 59 -3.38 11.10 46.02
C GLY A 59 -2.22 11.32 47.00
N VAL A 60 -1.90 10.33 47.84
CA VAL A 60 -0.76 10.38 48.78
C VAL A 60 0.56 10.35 48.00
N LYS A 61 0.61 9.52 46.95
CA LYS A 61 1.71 9.48 45.98
C LYS A 61 1.22 9.99 44.63
N LYS A 62 2.13 10.62 43.88
CA LYS A 62 1.84 11.19 42.55
C LYS A 62 2.81 10.66 41.52
N ALA A 63 2.32 10.40 40.32
CA ALA A 63 3.19 10.08 39.20
C ALA A 63 4.04 11.33 38.84
N PRO A 64 5.35 11.17 38.60
CA PRO A 64 6.28 12.27 38.37
C PRO A 64 6.12 12.93 36.99
N ILE A 65 5.29 12.35 36.12
CA ILE A 65 5.06 12.75 34.73
C ILE A 65 3.70 12.24 34.29
N GLN A 66 3.10 12.88 33.29
CA GLN A 66 1.88 12.39 32.66
C GLN A 66 2.11 10.96 32.12
N THR A 67 1.37 10.02 32.67
CA THR A 67 1.53 8.58 32.40
C THR A 67 0.28 8.06 31.71
N TYR A 68 0.43 7.59 30.48
CA TYR A 68 -0.62 6.98 29.69
C TYR A 68 -0.49 5.47 29.74
N VAL A 69 -1.58 4.77 30.08
CA VAL A 69 -1.60 3.32 30.23
C VAL A 69 -2.58 2.69 29.24
N LEU A 70 -2.22 1.50 28.72
CA LEU A 70 -3.17 0.62 28.05
C LEU A 70 -4.03 -0.14 29.08
N GLY A 71 -5.14 -0.67 28.60
CA GLY A 71 -6.16 -1.34 29.42
C GLY A 71 -5.75 -2.72 29.93
N ALA A 72 -6.68 -3.36 30.64
CA ALA A 72 -6.51 -4.72 31.15
C ALA A 72 -6.20 -5.72 30.04
N ASN A 73 -5.33 -6.68 30.33
CA ASN A 73 -5.01 -7.81 29.42
C ASN A 73 -5.49 -9.17 29.96
N ASN A 74 -6.06 -9.18 31.16
CA ASN A 74 -6.64 -10.34 31.83
C ASN A 74 -7.91 -9.93 32.59
N GLN A 75 -8.75 -10.91 32.94
CA GLN A 75 -10.02 -10.68 33.63
C GLN A 75 -9.84 -10.09 35.04
N GLU A 76 -8.73 -10.42 35.70
CA GLU A 76 -8.43 -10.04 37.09
C GLU A 76 -8.13 -8.56 37.26
N THR A 77 -7.73 -7.86 36.20
CA THR A 77 -7.36 -6.43 36.26
C THR A 77 -8.43 -5.50 35.68
N VAL A 78 -9.52 -6.06 35.15
CA VAL A 78 -10.60 -5.29 34.51
C VAL A 78 -11.23 -4.28 35.48
N HIS A 79 -11.38 -4.64 36.77
CA HIS A 79 -12.03 -3.76 37.75
C HIS A 79 -11.27 -2.46 38.03
N TYR A 80 -9.99 -2.37 37.65
CA TYR A 80 -9.23 -1.13 37.75
C TYR A 80 -9.55 -0.13 36.62
N PHE A 81 -10.26 -0.56 35.58
CA PHE A 81 -10.59 0.26 34.41
C PHE A 81 -12.12 0.43 34.28
N PRO A 82 -12.70 1.45 34.92
CA PRO A 82 -14.16 1.59 34.99
C PRO A 82 -14.80 2.02 33.67
N ASP A 83 -14.11 2.82 32.86
CA ASP A 83 -14.61 3.32 31.57
C ASP A 83 -13.76 2.77 30.41
N VAL A 84 -14.42 2.06 29.48
CA VAL A 84 -13.81 1.46 28.30
C VAL A 84 -13.27 2.51 27.31
N SER A 85 -13.86 3.71 27.30
CA SER A 85 -13.49 4.82 26.41
C SER A 85 -12.19 5.53 26.84
N GLY A 86 -11.71 5.26 28.06
CA GLY A 86 -10.57 5.94 28.65
C GLY A 86 -11.00 6.87 29.78
N CYS A 87 -10.16 6.98 30.81
CA CYS A 87 -10.43 7.81 31.98
C CYS A 87 -9.13 8.12 32.73
N GLU A 88 -9.16 9.17 33.56
CA GLU A 88 -8.12 9.41 34.55
C GLU A 88 -8.30 8.42 35.70
N LEU A 89 -7.27 7.61 35.98
CA LEU A 89 -7.30 6.59 37.04
C LEU A 89 -6.82 7.16 38.38
N ALA A 90 -5.83 8.05 38.32
CA ALA A 90 -5.26 8.80 39.43
C ALA A 90 -4.54 10.03 38.88
N GLU A 91 -4.11 10.95 39.74
CA GLU A 91 -3.42 12.17 39.31
C GLU A 91 -2.18 11.84 38.46
N ASN A 92 -2.15 12.40 37.23
CA ASN A 92 -1.14 12.14 36.19
C ASN A 92 -1.09 10.70 35.65
N ILE A 93 -2.11 9.88 35.88
CA ILE A 93 -2.23 8.51 35.36
C ILE A 93 -3.54 8.36 34.59
N THR A 94 -3.45 8.23 33.27
CA THR A 94 -4.61 8.19 32.38
C THR A 94 -4.65 6.89 31.59
N TYR A 95 -5.79 6.20 31.66
CA TYR A 95 -6.12 5.11 30.75
C TYR A 95 -6.60 5.68 29.42
N LEU A 96 -5.95 5.28 28.32
CA LEU A 96 -6.27 5.77 26.98
C LEU A 96 -7.59 5.24 26.42
N GLY A 97 -8.11 4.14 26.93
CA GLY A 97 -9.27 3.45 26.38
C GLY A 97 -8.92 2.21 25.57
N ARG A 98 -9.96 1.51 25.09
CA ARG A 98 -9.79 0.24 24.36
C ARG A 98 -9.04 0.43 23.04
N LYS A 99 -9.38 1.46 22.29
CA LYS A 99 -8.78 1.80 21.00
C LYS A 99 -8.96 3.29 20.74
N GLY A 100 -8.08 3.88 19.95
CA GLY A 100 -8.25 5.26 19.54
C GLY A 100 -6.97 5.92 19.07
N ILE A 101 -7.06 7.23 18.97
CA ILE A 101 -5.97 8.10 18.53
C ILE A 101 -5.82 9.20 19.57
N PHE A 102 -4.63 9.28 20.16
CA PHE A 102 -4.24 10.39 21.01
C PHE A 102 -3.45 11.40 20.17
N ASN A 103 -3.96 12.62 20.11
CA ASN A 103 -3.30 13.74 19.42
C ASN A 103 -2.71 14.69 20.48
N GLY A 104 -1.38 14.75 20.53
CA GLY A 104 -0.67 15.69 21.39
C GLY A 104 -0.75 17.12 20.85
N THR A 105 -0.63 18.11 21.73
CA THR A 105 -0.61 19.54 21.37
C THR A 105 0.57 19.92 20.46
N SER A 106 1.64 19.14 20.49
CA SER A 106 2.81 19.24 19.63
C SER A 106 2.60 18.68 18.21
N GLY A 107 1.43 18.12 17.92
CA GLY A 107 1.13 17.43 16.65
C GLY A 107 1.57 15.97 16.61
N LEU A 108 2.01 15.42 17.75
CA LEU A 108 2.32 13.99 17.90
C LEU A 108 1.05 13.14 17.80
N GLN A 109 1.04 12.15 16.90
CA GLN A 109 -0.10 11.25 16.73
C GLN A 109 0.22 9.84 17.24
N ILE A 110 -0.49 9.41 18.28
CA ILE A 110 -0.33 8.08 18.89
C ILE A 110 -1.61 7.26 18.65
N ALA A 111 -1.50 6.18 17.88
CA ALA A 111 -2.55 5.18 17.79
C ALA A 111 -2.36 4.13 18.89
N TYR A 112 -3.45 3.67 19.51
CA TYR A 112 -3.37 2.66 20.57
C TYR A 112 -4.46 1.60 20.43
N LEU A 113 -4.12 0.37 20.83
CA LEU A 113 -5.02 -0.77 20.93
C LEU A 113 -4.71 -1.54 22.22
N SER A 114 -5.64 -1.48 23.16
CA SER A 114 -5.55 -2.10 24.48
C SER A 114 -6.15 -3.50 24.51
N GLY A 115 -5.56 -4.37 25.32
CA GLY A 115 -6.06 -5.72 25.58
C GLY A 115 -5.42 -6.80 24.72
N THR A 116 -5.99 -8.01 24.77
CA THR A 116 -5.54 -9.19 24.00
C THR A 116 -6.50 -9.55 22.88
N GLU A 117 -6.01 -10.22 21.83
CA GLU A 117 -6.86 -10.68 20.72
C GLU A 117 -7.86 -11.74 21.22
N SER A 118 -9.15 -11.51 20.97
CA SER A 118 -10.20 -12.51 21.23
C SER A 118 -11.11 -12.70 20.02
N LEU A 119 -11.55 -13.94 19.83
CA LEU A 119 -12.54 -14.34 18.83
C LEU A 119 -13.95 -14.52 19.41
N SER A 120 -14.14 -14.28 20.72
CA SER A 120 -15.44 -14.47 21.37
C SER A 120 -16.37 -13.27 21.16
N GLU A 121 -17.66 -13.55 20.92
CA GLU A 121 -18.73 -12.55 20.96
C GLU A 121 -19.67 -12.86 22.15
N PRO A 122 -19.90 -11.91 23.08
CA PRO A 122 -19.36 -10.55 23.13
C PRO A 122 -17.86 -10.50 23.47
N THR A 123 -17.17 -9.46 22.98
CA THR A 123 -15.73 -9.28 23.23
C THR A 123 -15.49 -8.90 24.70
N PRO A 124 -14.62 -9.64 25.43
CA PRO A 124 -14.31 -9.34 26.83
C PRO A 124 -13.75 -7.93 27.00
N ALA A 125 -13.93 -7.34 28.19
CA ALA A 125 -13.47 -5.98 28.48
C ALA A 125 -11.94 -5.80 28.36
N TYR A 126 -11.17 -6.88 28.56
CA TYR A 126 -9.71 -6.94 28.45
C TYR A 126 -9.21 -7.40 27.07
N SER A 127 -10.09 -7.44 26.07
CA SER A 127 -9.78 -7.93 24.74
C SER A 127 -10.24 -6.97 23.65
N PHE A 128 -9.63 -7.11 22.47
CA PHE A 128 -10.04 -6.45 21.25
C PHE A 128 -10.43 -7.48 20.17
N SER A 129 -11.31 -7.05 19.28
CA SER A 129 -11.84 -7.86 18.18
C SER A 129 -11.33 -7.40 16.82
N SER A 130 -11.66 -8.16 15.75
CA SER A 130 -11.42 -7.72 14.38
C SER A 130 -12.17 -6.43 14.03
N LYS A 131 -13.41 -6.28 14.54
CA LYS A 131 -14.23 -5.06 14.38
C LYS A 131 -13.51 -3.84 14.96
N ASP A 132 -12.90 -4.00 16.13
CA ASP A 132 -12.14 -2.94 16.77
C ASP A 132 -10.97 -2.42 15.92
N VAL A 133 -10.22 -3.36 15.34
CA VAL A 133 -9.06 -3.07 14.50
C VAL A 133 -9.50 -2.39 13.19
N MET A 134 -10.58 -2.87 12.58
CA MET A 134 -11.13 -2.29 11.34
C MET A 134 -11.64 -0.87 11.54
N GLU A 135 -12.33 -0.58 12.66
CA GLU A 135 -12.79 0.77 12.98
C GLU A 135 -11.62 1.75 13.17
N LEU A 136 -10.58 1.33 13.91
CA LEU A 136 -9.37 2.15 14.09
C LEU A 136 -8.64 2.39 12.76
N GLN A 137 -8.54 1.37 11.91
CA GLN A 137 -7.96 1.50 10.57
C GLN A 137 -8.75 2.49 9.71
N THR A 138 -10.08 2.32 9.63
CA THR A 138 -10.95 3.17 8.81
C THR A 138 -10.88 4.63 9.26
N SER A 139 -10.83 4.88 10.58
CA SER A 139 -10.70 6.24 11.13
C SER A 139 -9.41 6.94 10.68
N LEU A 140 -8.27 6.24 10.64
CA LEU A 140 -7.00 6.83 10.21
C LEU A 140 -6.85 6.90 8.69
N LEU A 141 -7.23 5.83 7.98
CA LEU A 141 -7.07 5.72 6.53
C LEU A 141 -8.03 6.64 5.74
N SER A 142 -9.15 7.05 6.34
CA SER A 142 -10.04 8.07 5.76
C SER A 142 -9.45 9.49 5.81
N THR A 143 -8.34 9.70 6.54
CA THR A 143 -7.65 10.99 6.56
C THR A 143 -6.97 11.24 5.22
N PRO A 144 -7.27 12.35 4.52
CA PRO A 144 -6.64 12.65 3.23
C PRO A 144 -5.12 12.80 3.39
N LYS A 145 -4.36 12.22 2.45
CA LYS A 145 -2.88 12.19 2.49
C LYS A 145 -2.30 11.50 3.73
N PHE A 146 -3.00 10.53 4.32
CA PHE A 146 -2.48 9.73 5.43
C PHE A 146 -1.15 9.05 5.07
N LYS A 147 -0.06 9.47 5.74
CA LYS A 147 1.29 8.91 5.54
C LYS A 147 1.57 7.75 6.50
N GLY A 148 1.02 7.80 7.70
CA GLY A 148 1.26 6.88 8.81
C GLY A 148 1.07 7.60 10.15
N VAL A 149 1.36 6.91 11.26
CA VAL A 149 1.32 7.48 12.61
C VAL A 149 2.71 7.57 13.24
N ASP A 150 2.90 8.47 14.21
CA ASP A 150 4.18 8.59 14.92
C ASP A 150 4.46 7.37 15.80
N ILE A 151 3.47 6.98 16.60
CA ILE A 151 3.59 5.89 17.57
C ILE A 151 2.36 4.99 17.51
N LEU A 152 2.59 3.67 17.50
CA LEU A 152 1.58 2.65 17.73
C LEU A 152 1.86 1.96 19.06
N LEU A 153 0.85 1.91 19.94
CA LEU A 153 0.91 1.21 21.22
C LEU A 153 -0.01 -0.01 21.18
N THR A 154 0.54 -1.19 21.44
CA THR A 154 -0.25 -2.42 21.58
C THR A 154 0.25 -3.25 22.74
N SER A 155 -0.62 -3.90 23.49
CA SER A 155 -0.16 -4.81 24.54
C SER A 155 0.54 -6.04 23.97
N PRO A 156 -0.12 -6.88 23.15
CA PRO A 156 0.54 -8.04 22.55
C PRO A 156 1.48 -7.63 21.42
N TRP A 157 2.47 -8.50 21.16
CA TRP A 157 3.33 -8.35 20.00
C TRP A 157 2.53 -8.59 18.71
N PRO A 158 2.89 -7.93 17.60
CA PRO A 158 2.47 -8.37 16.28
C PRO A 158 3.07 -9.75 15.98
N ARG A 159 2.24 -10.66 15.45
CA ARG A 159 2.73 -11.92 14.91
C ARG A 159 3.68 -11.67 13.75
N ASP A 160 4.64 -12.57 13.57
CA ASP A 160 5.63 -12.56 12.48
C ASP A 160 6.63 -11.39 12.55
N VAL A 161 6.66 -10.64 13.67
CA VAL A 161 7.53 -9.47 13.81
C VAL A 161 9.01 -9.77 13.61
N GLY A 162 9.48 -10.98 13.94
CA GLY A 162 10.88 -11.37 13.74
C GLY A 162 11.28 -11.61 12.28
N ASN A 163 10.33 -11.69 11.33
CA ASN A 163 10.63 -11.96 9.92
C ASN A 163 11.58 -10.91 9.34
N PHE A 164 12.59 -11.36 8.58
CA PHE A 164 13.66 -10.53 7.98
C PHE A 164 14.53 -9.74 8.97
N GLY A 165 14.23 -9.77 10.27
CA GLY A 165 14.94 -9.02 11.31
C GLY A 165 16.05 -9.82 11.98
N ASN A 166 16.61 -9.22 13.03
CA ASN A 166 17.50 -9.88 13.98
C ASN A 166 16.72 -10.90 14.84
N SER A 167 17.45 -11.91 15.35
CA SER A 167 16.87 -12.95 16.22
C SER A 167 16.16 -12.37 17.44
N SER A 168 14.93 -12.82 17.70
CA SER A 168 14.13 -12.51 18.89
C SER A 168 14.53 -13.31 20.13
N GLY A 169 15.66 -14.02 20.07
CA GLY A 169 16.15 -14.88 21.16
C GLY A 169 15.26 -16.11 21.32
N GLU A 170 14.68 -16.28 22.50
CA GLU A 170 13.90 -17.46 22.89
C GLU A 170 12.44 -17.42 22.41
N ILE A 171 11.94 -16.24 22.01
CA ILE A 171 10.53 -16.06 21.60
C ILE A 171 10.37 -16.45 20.12
N ASP A 172 9.52 -17.45 19.85
CA ASP A 172 9.07 -17.78 18.50
C ASP A 172 7.98 -16.80 18.04
N THR A 173 8.42 -15.73 17.37
CA THR A 173 7.55 -14.66 16.84
C THR A 173 6.55 -15.13 15.78
N LYS A 174 6.65 -16.36 15.26
CA LYS A 174 5.64 -16.93 14.33
C LYS A 174 4.43 -17.49 15.07
N ARG A 175 4.64 -17.95 16.31
CA ARG A 175 3.60 -18.53 17.16
C ARG A 175 3.05 -17.53 18.17
N CYS A 176 3.93 -16.70 18.70
CA CYS A 176 3.63 -15.59 19.60
C CYS A 176 3.01 -14.40 18.83
N GLY A 177 2.17 -13.64 19.51
CA GLY A 177 1.61 -12.39 19.00
C GLY A 177 0.30 -12.52 18.24
N SER A 178 -0.28 -11.35 17.97
CA SER A 178 -1.59 -11.16 17.36
C SER A 178 -1.48 -10.94 15.86
N VAL A 179 -2.32 -11.62 15.07
CA VAL A 179 -2.40 -11.41 13.61
C VAL A 179 -3.05 -10.07 13.31
N LEU A 180 -4.06 -9.69 14.10
CA LEU A 180 -4.74 -8.42 13.96
C LEU A 180 -3.80 -7.24 14.20
N VAL A 181 -2.88 -7.35 15.17
CA VAL A 181 -1.85 -6.32 15.41
C VAL A 181 -0.86 -6.24 14.25
N SER A 182 -0.47 -7.35 13.62
CA SER A 182 0.36 -7.33 12.41
C SER A 182 -0.35 -6.60 11.26
N ASN A 183 -1.64 -6.86 11.07
CA ASN A 183 -2.45 -6.18 10.06
C ASN A 183 -2.59 -4.67 10.36
N LEU A 184 -2.76 -4.32 11.64
CA LEU A 184 -2.82 -2.94 12.10
C LEU A 184 -1.51 -2.20 11.84
N ALA A 185 -0.37 -2.76 12.25
CA ALA A 185 0.95 -2.18 12.03
C ALA A 185 1.28 -2.02 10.54
N THR A 186 0.85 -2.97 9.70
CA THR A 186 0.98 -2.88 8.23
C THR A 186 0.18 -1.70 7.65
N SER A 187 -1.03 -1.49 8.15
CA SER A 187 -1.95 -0.48 7.62
C SER A 187 -1.61 0.93 8.11
N LEU A 188 -1.30 1.07 9.40
CA LEU A 188 -1.02 2.36 10.04
C LEU A 188 0.42 2.85 9.85
N LYS A 189 1.33 1.97 9.43
CA LYS A 189 2.74 2.30 9.14
C LYS A 189 3.35 3.17 10.25
N PRO A 190 3.44 2.71 11.50
CA PRO A 190 3.91 3.55 12.60
C PRO A 190 5.42 3.82 12.50
N ARG A 191 5.92 4.99 12.92
CA ARG A 191 7.38 5.20 13.04
C ARG A 191 7.98 4.42 14.20
N TYR A 192 7.25 4.34 15.31
CA TYR A 192 7.59 3.53 16.47
C TYR A 192 6.41 2.65 16.85
N HIS A 193 6.67 1.36 17.10
CA HIS A 193 5.68 0.42 17.62
C HIS A 193 6.21 -0.18 18.92
N PHE A 194 5.53 0.12 20.02
CA PHE A 194 5.86 -0.42 21.34
C PHE A 194 4.89 -1.53 21.73
N ALA A 195 5.43 -2.64 22.24
CA ALA A 195 4.66 -3.77 22.76
C ALA A 195 5.28 -4.42 24.02
N ALA A 196 4.54 -5.29 24.69
CA ALA A 196 4.94 -5.94 25.94
C ALA A 196 4.36 -7.36 26.07
N LEU A 197 4.05 -7.83 27.28
CA LEU A 197 3.45 -9.14 27.62
C LEU A 197 4.37 -10.37 27.52
N GLU A 198 5.39 -10.35 26.67
CA GLU A 198 6.32 -11.49 26.49
C GLU A 198 7.48 -11.52 27.50
N LYS A 199 7.43 -10.64 28.51
CA LYS A 199 8.40 -10.57 29.63
C LYS A 199 9.87 -10.43 29.23
N THR A 200 10.13 -10.00 28.01
CA THR A 200 11.48 -9.87 27.46
C THR A 200 11.66 -8.58 26.68
N TYR A 201 12.92 -8.15 26.54
CA TYR A 201 13.29 -7.03 25.69
C TYR A 201 13.61 -7.54 24.29
N TYR A 202 13.03 -6.93 23.28
CA TYR A 202 13.41 -7.17 21.89
C TYR A 202 13.33 -5.87 21.09
N GLU A 203 14.48 -5.44 20.58
CA GLU A 203 14.57 -4.32 19.65
C GLU A 203 14.85 -4.91 18.27
N ARG A 204 13.86 -4.81 17.40
CA ARG A 204 13.97 -5.28 16.03
C ARG A 204 14.73 -4.26 15.20
N LEU A 205 15.56 -4.71 14.26
CA LEU A 205 16.05 -3.86 13.17
C LEU A 205 14.88 -3.09 12.53
N PRO A 206 15.08 -1.84 12.07
CA PRO A 206 14.01 -1.08 11.42
C PRO A 206 13.49 -1.81 10.17
N TYR A 207 12.20 -1.64 9.82
CA TYR A 207 11.64 -2.13 8.55
C TYR A 207 11.02 -1.02 7.71
N ARG A 208 11.08 -1.19 6.39
CA ARG A 208 10.49 -0.26 5.41
C ARG A 208 8.96 -0.41 5.36
N ASN A 209 8.27 0.72 5.22
CA ASN A 209 6.81 0.75 4.98
C ASN A 209 6.43 0.86 3.49
N HIS A 210 7.41 0.70 2.60
CA HIS A 210 7.22 0.71 1.15
C HIS A 210 7.96 -0.45 0.50
N VAL A 211 7.58 -0.83 -0.72
CA VAL A 211 8.44 -1.69 -1.56
C VAL A 211 9.50 -0.86 -2.25
N VAL A 212 10.77 -1.22 -2.06
CA VAL A 212 11.88 -0.60 -2.79
C VAL A 212 11.64 -0.75 -4.30
N LEU A 213 11.78 0.35 -5.05
CA LEU A 213 11.58 0.43 -6.51
C LEU A 213 10.15 0.25 -7.05
N GLN A 214 9.13 -0.08 -6.23
CA GLN A 214 7.74 -0.16 -6.69
C GLN A 214 6.84 0.92 -6.09
N GLU A 215 7.10 1.31 -4.84
CA GLU A 215 6.32 2.31 -4.13
C GLU A 215 7.20 3.52 -3.81
N THR A 216 6.57 4.69 -3.65
CA THR A 216 7.28 5.90 -3.20
C THR A 216 7.93 5.65 -1.85
N ALA A 217 9.16 6.14 -1.69
CA ALA A 217 9.89 6.01 -0.44
C ALA A 217 9.06 6.57 0.72
N GLN A 218 8.91 5.77 1.76
CA GLN A 218 8.20 6.10 2.99
C GLN A 218 9.14 5.90 4.18
N HIS A 219 8.73 6.45 5.33
CA HIS A 219 9.46 6.26 6.58
C HIS A 219 9.56 4.79 6.97
N VAL A 220 10.50 4.54 7.88
CA VAL A 220 10.72 3.21 8.47
C VAL A 220 10.00 3.10 9.81
N SER A 221 9.62 1.88 10.15
CA SER A 221 9.07 1.51 11.45
C SER A 221 10.14 0.90 12.34
N ARG A 222 10.16 1.27 13.61
CA ARG A 222 11.01 0.67 14.66
C ARG A 222 10.11 -0.05 15.66
N PHE A 223 10.29 -1.36 15.79
CA PHE A 223 9.57 -2.17 16.77
C PHE A 223 10.42 -2.39 18.01
N ILE A 224 9.86 -2.06 19.18
CA ILE A 224 10.52 -2.24 20.48
C ILE A 224 9.55 -2.92 21.42
N ALA A 225 9.91 -4.12 21.87
CA ALA A 225 9.23 -4.80 22.95
C ALA A 225 9.99 -4.64 24.27
N LEU A 226 9.25 -4.42 25.35
CA LEU A 226 9.79 -4.09 26.66
C LEU A 226 9.48 -5.18 27.69
N ALA A 227 10.47 -5.47 28.55
CA ALA A 227 10.36 -6.46 29.61
C ALA A 227 9.60 -5.92 30.84
N ASN A 228 9.43 -6.77 31.86
CA ASN A 228 8.77 -6.41 33.11
C ASN A 228 9.64 -5.48 33.97
N VAL A 229 9.01 -4.56 34.68
CA VAL A 229 9.64 -3.72 35.70
C VAL A 229 10.23 -4.62 36.80
N GLY A 230 11.52 -4.40 37.10
CA GLY A 230 12.22 -5.15 38.13
C GLY A 230 12.42 -6.63 37.81
N ASN A 231 12.49 -7.00 36.52
CA ASN A 231 12.81 -8.38 36.13
C ASN A 231 14.22 -8.82 36.60
N ALA A 232 14.36 -10.10 36.93
CA ALA A 232 15.59 -10.68 37.48
C ALA A 232 16.78 -10.61 36.51
N ASP A 233 16.51 -10.77 35.22
CA ASP A 233 17.50 -10.77 34.13
C ASP A 233 18.05 -9.37 33.81
N LYS A 234 17.55 -8.32 34.49
CA LYS A 234 17.87 -6.90 34.22
C LYS A 234 17.68 -6.49 32.76
N LYS A 235 16.78 -7.17 32.04
CA LYS A 235 16.32 -6.82 30.69
C LYS A 235 15.69 -5.43 30.70
N LYS A 236 15.83 -4.71 29.59
CA LYS A 236 15.36 -3.33 29.47
C LYS A 236 13.83 -3.28 29.46
N TYR A 237 13.26 -2.63 30.47
CA TYR A 237 11.81 -2.43 30.62
C TYR A 237 11.39 -0.97 30.37
N LEU A 238 12.34 -0.03 30.38
CA LEU A 238 12.13 1.40 30.16
C LEU A 238 12.98 1.88 28.98
N TYR A 239 12.35 2.53 28.01
CA TYR A 239 12.99 3.06 26.81
C TYR A 239 12.79 4.57 26.74
N ALA A 240 13.88 5.32 26.69
CA ALA A 240 13.87 6.77 26.53
C ALA A 240 14.25 7.10 25.08
N PHE A 241 13.43 7.93 24.43
CA PHE A 241 13.67 8.34 23.06
C PHE A 241 13.18 9.76 22.78
N SER A 242 13.64 10.30 21.66
CA SER A 242 13.24 11.60 21.17
C SER A 242 12.62 11.46 19.79
N ILE A 243 11.48 12.11 19.59
CA ILE A 243 10.70 12.01 18.36
C ILE A 243 10.25 13.40 17.92
N LEU A 244 10.53 13.74 16.67
CA LEU A 244 9.93 14.88 16.02
C LEU A 244 8.66 14.41 15.29
N PRO A 245 7.46 14.96 15.58
CA PRO A 245 6.22 14.53 14.95
C PRO A 245 6.26 14.59 13.42
N MET A 246 5.63 13.62 12.76
CA MET A 246 5.61 13.48 11.30
C MET A 246 5.12 14.73 10.59
N ASN A 247 4.12 15.41 11.16
CA ASN A 247 3.56 16.62 10.55
C ASN A 247 4.50 17.84 10.61
N SER A 248 5.54 17.77 11.46
CA SER A 248 6.54 18.83 11.65
C SER A 248 7.91 18.50 11.06
N MET A 249 8.07 17.29 10.52
CA MET A 249 9.32 16.78 9.95
C MET A 249 9.39 17.06 8.44
N ASP A 250 10.59 17.36 7.95
CA ASP A 250 10.82 17.49 6.51
C ASP A 250 10.62 16.16 5.77
N SER A 251 10.08 16.21 4.56
CA SER A 251 9.75 15.00 3.80
C SER A 251 11.00 14.22 3.41
N ALA A 252 12.15 14.87 3.15
CA ALA A 252 13.39 14.16 2.82
C ALA A 252 14.01 13.48 4.06
N GLU A 253 13.90 14.09 5.24
CA GLU A 253 14.33 13.47 6.49
C GLU A 253 13.45 12.30 6.89
N LEU A 254 12.14 12.41 6.66
CA LEU A 254 11.17 11.36 7.02
C LEU A 254 11.40 10.06 6.26
N VAL A 255 11.81 10.14 4.99
CA VAL A 255 12.07 8.97 4.13
C VAL A 255 13.48 8.41 4.27
N LYS A 256 14.35 9.05 5.07
CA LYS A 256 15.73 8.60 5.28
C LYS A 256 15.75 7.22 5.93
N GLN A 257 16.52 6.33 5.32
CA GLN A 257 16.58 4.94 5.74
C GLN A 257 17.89 4.64 6.48
N PRO A 258 17.84 3.94 7.63
CA PRO A 258 19.00 3.35 8.27
C PRO A 258 19.69 2.31 7.36
N GLN A 259 20.99 2.08 7.56
CA GLN A 259 21.76 1.12 6.76
C GLN A 259 21.33 -0.34 6.98
N ASP A 260 20.83 -0.63 8.18
CA ASP A 260 20.39 -1.95 8.66
C ASP A 260 18.89 -2.20 8.46
N VAL A 261 18.22 -1.36 7.66
CA VAL A 261 16.79 -1.49 7.43
C VAL A 261 16.45 -2.75 6.64
N THR A 262 15.38 -3.41 7.06
CA THR A 262 14.89 -4.69 6.54
C THR A 262 13.55 -4.52 5.81
N GLU A 263 13.11 -5.58 5.14
CA GLU A 263 11.76 -5.62 4.56
C GLU A 263 10.68 -5.72 5.66
N ASN A 264 9.45 -5.33 5.32
CA ASN A 264 8.33 -5.36 6.25
C ASN A 264 8.03 -6.80 6.72
N PRO A 265 8.07 -7.08 8.04
CA PRO A 265 7.94 -8.42 8.59
C PRO A 265 6.57 -9.08 8.34
N TYR A 266 5.53 -8.25 8.21
CA TYR A 266 4.14 -8.71 8.09
C TYR A 266 3.72 -8.95 6.63
N ARG A 267 4.60 -8.67 5.68
CA ARG A 267 4.33 -8.84 4.26
C ARG A 267 4.32 -10.34 3.94
N LYS A 268 3.13 -10.95 4.00
CA LYS A 268 2.95 -12.36 3.68
C LYS A 268 3.37 -12.63 2.24
N SER A 269 4.07 -13.73 2.02
CA SER A 269 4.24 -14.23 0.65
C SER A 269 2.84 -14.48 0.04
N ARG A 270 2.64 -14.21 -1.26
CA ARG A 270 1.34 -14.44 -1.95
C ARG A 270 0.75 -15.84 -1.71
N LYS A 271 1.57 -16.83 -1.32
CA LYS A 271 1.17 -18.21 -1.01
C LYS A 271 0.49 -18.37 0.36
N GLU A 272 0.86 -17.58 1.36
CA GLU A 272 0.34 -17.71 2.74
C GLU A 272 -0.97 -16.92 2.94
N ALA A 273 -1.14 -15.81 2.22
CA ALA A 273 -2.37 -15.03 2.23
C ALA A 273 -3.57 -15.81 1.63
N GLN A 274 -3.35 -16.66 0.63
CA GLN A 274 -4.39 -17.52 0.05
C GLN A 274 -4.78 -18.67 0.98
N LYS A 275 -3.83 -19.19 1.78
CA LYS A 275 -4.09 -20.26 2.74
C LYS A 275 -4.88 -19.76 3.96
N ALA A 276 -4.65 -18.52 4.39
CA ALA A 276 -5.42 -17.88 5.46
C ALA A 276 -6.87 -17.56 5.04
N LYS A 277 -7.11 -17.21 3.77
CA LYS A 277 -8.47 -16.98 3.22
C LYS A 277 -9.32 -18.25 3.10
N LEU A 278 -8.70 -19.43 3.11
CA LEU A 278 -9.38 -20.73 3.09
C LEU A 278 -9.71 -21.26 4.50
N LEU A 279 -9.11 -20.67 5.55
CA LEU A 279 -9.26 -21.11 6.94
C LEU A 279 -10.20 -20.20 7.76
N LEU A 280 -10.47 -18.99 7.28
CA LEU A 280 -11.45 -18.07 7.87
C LEU A 280 -12.72 -18.15 7.03
N GLY A 281 -13.68 -18.91 7.54
CA GLY A 281 -14.93 -19.28 6.90
C GLY A 281 -15.82 -18.11 6.50
N ALA A 282 -16.75 -18.42 5.61
CA ALA A 282 -17.76 -17.55 5.02
C ALA A 282 -18.59 -16.81 6.08
N GLU A 283 -18.68 -15.49 5.91
CA GLU A 283 -19.85 -14.73 6.35
C GLU A 283 -20.53 -14.18 5.11
N GLU A 284 -21.84 -14.39 5.08
CA GLU A 284 -22.76 -14.14 3.98
C GLU A 284 -22.95 -12.62 3.79
N GLU A 285 -22.72 -12.14 2.57
CA GLU A 285 -23.29 -10.88 2.10
C GLU A 285 -24.59 -11.18 1.34
N PRO A 286 -25.68 -10.43 1.58
CA PRO A 286 -27.00 -10.74 1.10
C PRO A 286 -27.13 -10.54 -0.41
N ALA A 287 -27.84 -11.48 -1.03
CA ALA A 287 -28.11 -11.52 -2.46
C ALA A 287 -28.81 -10.25 -2.97
N CYS A 288 -28.14 -9.49 -3.84
CA CYS A 288 -28.82 -8.62 -4.79
C CYS A 288 -29.46 -9.51 -5.87
N GLN A 289 -30.77 -9.69 -5.73
CA GLN A 289 -31.66 -10.32 -6.68
C GLN A 289 -31.68 -9.53 -8.00
N PHE A 290 -31.29 -10.15 -9.11
CA PHE A 290 -31.87 -9.82 -10.41
C PHE A 290 -32.21 -11.11 -11.17
N PHE A 291 -33.47 -11.16 -11.53
CA PHE A 291 -34.22 -12.25 -12.13
C PHE A 291 -33.97 -12.28 -13.63
N PHE A 292 -33.51 -13.40 -14.20
CA PHE A 292 -33.94 -13.85 -15.52
C PHE A 292 -33.86 -15.37 -15.59
N ASP A 293 -35.03 -15.97 -15.55
CA ASP A 293 -35.32 -17.39 -15.69
C ASP A 293 -35.18 -17.82 -17.15
N LEU A 294 -34.31 -18.80 -17.43
CA LEU A 294 -34.40 -19.67 -18.59
C LEU A 294 -33.93 -21.09 -18.20
N SER A 295 -34.86 -21.83 -17.59
CA SER A 295 -35.22 -23.23 -17.86
C SER A 295 -34.16 -24.22 -18.43
N LYS A 296 -34.12 -25.41 -17.79
CA LYS A 296 -33.66 -26.74 -18.26
C LYS A 296 -32.12 -26.93 -18.26
N GLN A 297 -31.52 -28.05 -17.84
CA GLN A 297 -32.01 -29.40 -17.65
C GLN A 297 -31.06 -30.17 -16.70
N GLN A 298 -31.63 -31.18 -16.07
CA GLN A 298 -31.01 -32.14 -15.15
C GLN A 298 -29.83 -32.90 -15.78
N GLY A 299 -28.77 -33.12 -14.99
CA GLY A 299 -27.65 -34.00 -15.33
C GLY A 299 -27.11 -34.71 -14.10
N ARG A 300 -27.55 -35.96 -13.91
CA ARG A 300 -27.36 -36.85 -12.76
C ARG A 300 -25.89 -37.13 -12.41
N LYS A 301 -25.61 -37.17 -11.10
CA LYS A 301 -24.51 -37.93 -10.48
C LYS A 301 -24.65 -39.43 -10.82
N ARG A 302 -23.52 -40.09 -11.09
CA ARG A 302 -23.33 -41.53 -10.81
C ARG A 302 -22.00 -41.77 -10.09
N PRO A 303 -21.98 -42.71 -9.12
CA PRO A 303 -20.81 -43.10 -8.33
C PRO A 303 -20.13 -44.37 -8.91
N SER A 304 -18.85 -44.61 -8.59
CA SER A 304 -18.37 -45.78 -7.81
C SER A 304 -16.85 -45.97 -7.90
N ASP A 305 -16.29 -46.32 -6.75
CA ASP A 305 -15.22 -47.30 -6.47
C ASP A 305 -13.82 -47.25 -7.11
N GLY A 306 -12.83 -47.22 -6.21
CA GLY A 306 -11.94 -48.39 -6.08
C GLY A 306 -10.47 -48.24 -6.47
N LYS A 307 -9.61 -48.28 -5.42
CA LYS A 307 -8.22 -48.78 -5.35
C LYS A 307 -7.01 -47.87 -5.69
N GLU A 308 -6.26 -47.65 -4.61
CA GLU A 308 -4.80 -47.80 -4.43
C GLU A 308 -3.79 -47.11 -5.37
N GLY A 309 -3.04 -46.19 -4.75
CA GLY A 309 -1.58 -46.22 -4.78
C GLY A 309 -0.88 -45.72 -6.05
N ARG A 310 -0.56 -44.43 -6.10
CA ARG A 310 0.69 -43.91 -6.72
C ARG A 310 0.90 -42.44 -6.37
N HIS A 311 2.15 -42.13 -6.01
CA HIS A 311 2.69 -40.79 -5.76
C HIS A 311 2.17 -39.75 -6.75
N PHE A 312 1.27 -38.88 -6.31
CA PHE A 312 0.95 -37.64 -7.00
C PHE A 312 2.01 -36.59 -6.64
N GLN A 313 3.01 -36.43 -7.50
CA GLN A 313 3.72 -35.16 -7.58
C GLN A 313 2.68 -34.07 -7.86
N PRO A 314 2.53 -33.03 -7.01
CA PRO A 314 1.64 -31.93 -7.31
C PRO A 314 2.19 -31.22 -8.54
N LYS A 315 1.49 -31.38 -9.68
CA LYS A 315 1.67 -30.54 -10.86
C LYS A 315 1.70 -29.09 -10.38
N GLN A 316 2.83 -28.42 -10.63
CA GLN A 316 3.05 -27.03 -10.28
C GLN A 316 1.86 -26.18 -10.74
N ALA A 317 1.09 -25.66 -9.78
CA ALA A 317 0.14 -24.60 -10.05
C ALA A 317 0.96 -23.37 -10.46
N ARG A 318 0.87 -23.00 -11.75
CA ARG A 318 1.53 -21.83 -12.33
C ARG A 318 1.26 -20.61 -11.46
N LYS A 319 2.34 -20.05 -10.89
CA LYS A 319 2.36 -18.75 -10.22
C LYS A 319 1.64 -17.72 -11.11
N PRO A 320 0.85 -16.77 -10.57
CA PRO A 320 0.58 -15.54 -11.31
C PRO A 320 1.92 -14.88 -11.66
N PRO A 321 2.11 -14.35 -12.87
CA PRO A 321 3.40 -13.85 -13.32
C PRO A 321 3.89 -12.78 -12.33
N GLN A 322 4.97 -13.10 -11.60
CA GLN A 322 5.82 -12.09 -10.99
C GLN A 322 6.37 -11.24 -12.15
N PRO A 323 6.54 -9.91 -12.01
CA PRO A 323 7.31 -9.16 -12.97
C PRO A 323 8.69 -9.81 -13.08
N THR A 324 8.90 -10.44 -14.21
CA THR A 324 10.15 -11.07 -14.60
C THR A 324 11.05 -9.97 -15.13
N GLY A 325 12.10 -9.65 -14.37
CA GLY A 325 13.15 -8.72 -14.79
C GLY A 325 12.88 -7.27 -14.40
N PRO A 326 13.92 -6.42 -14.53
CA PRO A 326 13.78 -4.97 -14.34
C PRO A 326 12.80 -4.40 -15.37
N CYS A 327 11.97 -3.44 -14.93
CA CYS A 327 10.99 -2.80 -15.82
C CYS A 327 11.72 -1.94 -16.87
N TRP A 328 11.42 -2.17 -18.15
CA TRP A 328 12.01 -1.42 -19.27
C TRP A 328 11.49 0.01 -19.41
N PHE A 329 10.40 0.36 -18.71
CA PHE A 329 9.75 1.68 -18.77
C PHE A 329 9.93 2.50 -17.48
N CYS A 330 10.55 1.96 -16.44
CA CYS A 330 10.90 2.76 -15.28
C CYS A 330 12.17 3.56 -15.56
N LEU A 331 12.12 4.91 -15.50
CA LEU A 331 13.32 5.75 -15.69
C LEU A 331 14.44 5.45 -14.68
N ALA A 332 14.09 4.90 -13.51
CA ALA A 332 15.04 4.45 -12.49
C ALA A 332 15.71 3.10 -12.81
N SER A 333 15.23 2.37 -13.82
CA SER A 333 15.80 1.10 -14.25
C SER A 333 17.08 1.32 -15.05
N PRO A 334 18.16 0.55 -14.82
CA PRO A 334 19.36 0.63 -15.65
C PRO A 334 19.15 0.12 -17.08
N GLU A 335 18.06 -0.62 -17.34
CA GLU A 335 17.71 -1.16 -18.67
C GLU A 335 16.82 -0.20 -19.50
N VAL A 336 16.51 1.00 -19.01
CA VAL A 336 15.71 1.96 -19.76
C VAL A 336 16.51 2.57 -20.90
N GLU A 337 15.91 2.59 -22.10
CA GLU A 337 16.49 3.15 -23.32
C GLU A 337 16.37 4.68 -23.30
N LYS A 338 17.28 5.34 -22.56
CA LYS A 338 17.23 6.79 -22.28
C LYS A 338 17.24 7.65 -23.55
N HIS A 339 17.79 7.15 -24.65
CA HIS A 339 17.85 7.90 -25.91
C HIS A 339 16.48 8.08 -26.57
N LEU A 340 15.48 7.26 -26.22
CA LEU A 340 14.12 7.38 -26.73
C LEU A 340 13.28 8.43 -25.99
N VAL A 341 13.76 8.95 -24.85
CA VAL A 341 13.03 9.94 -24.05
C VAL A 341 13.05 11.29 -24.75
N VAL A 342 11.87 11.85 -25.02
CA VAL A 342 11.69 13.12 -25.73
C VAL A 342 11.54 14.28 -24.74
N SER A 343 10.64 14.14 -23.78
CA SER A 343 10.21 15.19 -22.84
C SER A 343 10.01 14.59 -21.45
N ILE A 344 10.33 15.34 -20.40
CA ILE A 344 10.19 14.89 -19.00
C ILE A 344 9.46 15.98 -18.23
N GLY A 345 8.26 15.65 -17.75
CA GLY A 345 7.49 16.47 -16.84
C GLY A 345 7.77 16.16 -15.37
N THR A 346 6.85 16.54 -14.50
CA THR A 346 6.95 16.38 -13.05
C THR A 346 6.68 14.94 -12.60
N HIS A 347 5.70 14.28 -13.21
CA HIS A 347 5.24 12.93 -12.88
C HIS A 347 5.17 11.98 -14.07
N CYS A 348 5.13 12.50 -15.30
CA CYS A 348 5.11 11.76 -16.56
C CYS A 348 6.28 12.15 -17.45
N TYR A 349 6.64 11.27 -18.36
CA TYR A 349 7.58 11.54 -19.43
C TYR A 349 7.06 10.98 -20.75
N LEU A 350 7.52 11.59 -21.85
CA LEU A 350 7.21 11.19 -23.20
C LEU A 350 8.42 10.47 -23.80
N ALA A 351 8.22 9.32 -24.42
CA ALA A 351 9.27 8.60 -25.13
C ALA A 351 8.76 8.04 -26.47
N LEU A 352 9.65 7.88 -27.45
CA LEU A 352 9.34 7.17 -28.67
C LEU A 352 9.15 5.67 -28.42
N ALA A 353 8.20 5.06 -29.13
CA ALA A 353 7.97 3.63 -29.07
C ALA A 353 9.05 2.87 -29.86
N LYS A 354 9.76 1.95 -29.19
CA LYS A 354 10.68 1.03 -29.85
C LYS A 354 9.92 0.17 -30.86
N GLY A 355 10.31 0.24 -32.13
CA GLY A 355 9.58 -0.42 -33.22
C GLY A 355 8.15 0.11 -33.38
N GLY A 356 7.97 1.42 -33.37
CA GLY A 356 6.68 2.08 -33.58
C GLY A 356 6.03 1.76 -34.94
N LEU A 357 4.71 1.95 -35.06
CA LEU A 357 3.99 1.80 -36.33
C LEU A 357 4.32 2.95 -37.29
N SER A 358 4.51 4.15 -36.73
CA SER A 358 4.96 5.35 -37.42
C SER A 358 6.17 5.95 -36.70
N ASN A 359 6.91 6.81 -37.40
CA ASN A 359 8.09 7.51 -36.85
C ASN A 359 7.74 8.44 -35.67
N ASP A 360 6.46 8.81 -35.56
CA ASP A 360 5.93 9.70 -34.54
C ASP A 360 5.13 8.94 -33.46
N HIS A 361 5.25 7.60 -33.41
CA HIS A 361 4.61 6.79 -32.39
C HIS A 361 5.28 7.03 -31.03
N VAL A 362 4.55 7.68 -30.12
CA VAL A 362 5.03 8.02 -28.78
C VAL A 362 4.25 7.30 -27.68
N LEU A 363 4.89 7.20 -26.53
CA LEU A 363 4.37 6.63 -25.30
C LEU A 363 4.32 7.70 -24.23
N ILE A 364 3.16 7.91 -23.62
CA ILE A 364 3.05 8.66 -22.36
C ILE A 364 3.21 7.65 -21.22
N LEU A 365 4.24 7.86 -20.41
CA LEU A 365 4.65 6.93 -19.36
C LEU A 365 4.73 7.71 -18.03
N PRO A 366 4.12 7.23 -16.94
CA PRO A 366 4.39 7.79 -15.64
C PRO A 366 5.83 7.44 -15.22
N ILE A 367 6.48 8.37 -14.51
CA ILE A 367 7.81 8.17 -13.92
C ILE A 367 7.72 7.08 -12.82
N GLY A 368 6.63 7.10 -12.03
CA GLY A 368 6.32 6.06 -11.06
C GLY A 368 5.84 4.75 -11.71
N HIS A 369 6.01 3.63 -11.00
CA HIS A 369 5.60 2.30 -11.49
C HIS A 369 4.11 2.06 -11.20
N TYR A 370 3.26 2.46 -12.13
CA TYR A 370 1.82 2.21 -12.11
C TYR A 370 1.46 1.19 -13.18
N GLN A 371 0.48 0.32 -12.96
CA GLN A 371 0.10 -0.67 -13.96
C GLN A 371 -0.91 -0.13 -14.97
N SER A 372 -1.76 0.81 -14.56
CA SER A 372 -2.88 1.32 -15.36
C SER A 372 -3.28 2.76 -15.03
N VAL A 373 -4.03 3.43 -15.89
CA VAL A 373 -4.55 4.80 -15.65
C VAL A 373 -5.45 4.86 -14.41
N VAL A 374 -6.19 3.78 -14.15
CA VAL A 374 -7.10 3.66 -12.99
C VAL A 374 -6.34 3.78 -11.65
N GLU A 375 -5.06 3.42 -11.61
CA GLU A 375 -4.21 3.48 -10.42
C GLU A 375 -3.53 4.84 -10.20
N LEU A 376 -3.65 5.78 -11.14
CA LEU A 376 -2.98 7.08 -11.07
C LEU A 376 -3.64 8.03 -10.04
N SER A 377 -2.85 8.85 -9.36
CA SER A 377 -3.34 9.96 -8.54
C SER A 377 -3.87 11.11 -9.42
N SER A 378 -4.65 12.03 -8.84
CA SER A 378 -5.19 13.18 -9.58
C SER A 378 -4.10 14.04 -10.23
N GLU A 379 -3.00 14.28 -9.52
CA GLU A 379 -1.85 15.07 -10.01
C GLU A 379 -1.22 14.44 -11.27
N VAL A 380 -1.08 13.11 -11.30
CA VAL A 380 -0.52 12.40 -12.46
C VAL A 380 -1.52 12.38 -13.62
N VAL A 381 -2.81 12.22 -13.34
CA VAL A 381 -3.85 12.26 -14.38
C VAL A 381 -3.90 13.65 -15.03
N GLU A 382 -3.82 14.73 -14.25
CA GLU A 382 -3.79 16.10 -14.78
C GLU A 382 -2.60 16.31 -15.72
N GLU A 383 -1.42 15.76 -15.40
CA GLU A 383 -0.26 15.86 -16.28
C GLU A 383 -0.38 14.97 -17.53
N VAL A 384 -0.94 13.77 -17.40
CA VAL A 384 -1.28 12.93 -18.56
C VAL A 384 -2.19 13.71 -19.51
N GLU A 385 -3.24 14.37 -19.00
CA GLU A 385 -4.16 15.17 -19.83
C GLU A 385 -3.48 16.40 -20.47
N LYS A 386 -2.50 17.01 -19.81
CA LYS A 386 -1.65 18.05 -20.43
C LYS A 386 -0.85 17.49 -21.60
N TYR A 387 -0.21 16.32 -21.44
CA TYR A 387 0.51 15.65 -22.53
C TYR A 387 -0.42 15.24 -23.68
N LYS A 388 -1.61 14.69 -23.38
CA LYS A 388 -2.61 14.38 -24.42
C LYS A 388 -3.00 15.63 -25.19
N SER A 389 -3.28 16.74 -24.50
CA SER A 389 -3.66 18.01 -25.11
C SER A 389 -2.56 18.60 -25.98
N ALA A 390 -1.30 18.54 -25.54
CA ALA A 390 -0.13 18.98 -26.31
C ALA A 390 0.06 18.13 -27.58
N LEU A 391 -0.01 16.80 -27.45
CA LEU A 391 0.12 15.87 -28.58
C LEU A 391 -1.02 16.01 -29.60
N LYS A 392 -2.26 16.23 -29.14
CA LYS A 392 -3.40 16.50 -30.03
C LYS A 392 -3.13 17.74 -30.90
N LYS A 393 -2.68 18.85 -30.30
CA LYS A 393 -2.31 20.08 -31.03
C LYS A 393 -1.15 19.87 -31.98
N PHE A 394 -0.11 19.16 -31.53
CA PHE A 394 1.06 18.85 -32.33
C PHE A 394 0.71 18.03 -33.59
N PHE A 395 -0.01 16.92 -33.43
CA PHE A 395 -0.39 16.09 -34.57
C PHE A 395 -1.38 16.77 -35.50
N GLN A 396 -2.31 17.58 -34.96
CA GLN A 396 -3.19 18.40 -35.77
C GLN A 396 -2.40 19.38 -36.67
N SER A 397 -1.33 20.00 -36.15
CA SER A 397 -0.47 20.90 -36.95
C SER A 397 0.26 20.17 -38.10
N LYS A 398 0.52 18.87 -37.95
CA LYS A 398 1.14 18.00 -38.96
C LYS A 398 0.12 17.30 -39.88
N GLY A 399 -1.16 17.61 -39.75
CA GLY A 399 -2.23 16.97 -40.53
C GLY A 399 -2.41 15.48 -40.21
N LYS A 400 -2.19 15.10 -38.94
CA LYS A 400 -2.35 13.72 -38.44
C LYS A 400 -3.41 13.67 -37.33
N ARG A 401 -4.21 12.61 -37.34
CA ARG A 401 -5.17 12.24 -36.29
C ARG A 401 -4.44 11.64 -35.10
N TYR A 402 -5.01 11.85 -33.93
CA TYR A 402 -4.55 11.30 -32.67
C TYR A 402 -5.35 10.05 -32.33
N VAL A 403 -4.68 8.92 -32.13
CA VAL A 403 -5.28 7.72 -31.56
C VAL A 403 -4.47 7.31 -30.35
N LEU A 404 -5.12 7.21 -29.19
CA LEU A 404 -4.51 6.70 -27.96
C LEU A 404 -5.14 5.36 -27.61
N PHE A 405 -4.33 4.41 -27.16
CA PHE A 405 -4.85 3.22 -26.50
C PHE A 405 -4.03 2.83 -25.27
N GLU A 406 -4.71 2.18 -24.34
CA GLU A 406 -4.13 1.57 -23.16
C GLU A 406 -4.46 0.07 -23.16
N ARG A 407 -3.44 -0.76 -22.91
CA ARG A 407 -3.62 -2.19 -22.68
C ARG A 407 -3.19 -2.55 -21.26
N ASN A 408 -4.15 -2.55 -20.34
CA ASN A 408 -3.96 -3.09 -19.00
C ASN A 408 -4.17 -4.61 -19.00
N TYR A 409 -3.30 -5.35 -19.67
CA TYR A 409 -3.30 -6.82 -19.67
C TYR A 409 -1.88 -7.36 -19.84
N ARG A 410 -1.40 -8.10 -18.83
CA ARG A 410 -0.01 -8.58 -18.74
C ARG A 410 1.04 -7.48 -18.91
N SER A 411 0.66 -6.22 -18.69
CA SER A 411 1.59 -5.10 -18.60
C SER A 411 2.10 -4.97 -17.17
N GLN A 412 3.36 -4.56 -17.01
CA GLN A 412 3.96 -4.28 -15.71
C GLN A 412 3.92 -2.77 -15.42
N HIS A 413 4.11 -1.95 -16.46
CA HIS A 413 4.05 -0.50 -16.41
C HIS A 413 2.93 0.03 -17.31
N LEU A 414 2.32 1.13 -16.91
CA LEU A 414 1.33 1.86 -17.68
C LEU A 414 1.98 2.40 -18.95
N GLN A 415 1.45 2.00 -20.10
CA GLN A 415 1.86 2.50 -21.40
C GLN A 415 0.63 3.02 -22.14
N LEU A 416 0.53 4.34 -22.23
CA LEU A 416 -0.42 5.01 -23.12
C LEU A 416 0.24 5.18 -24.47
N GLN A 417 -0.15 4.35 -25.43
CA GLN A 417 0.41 4.35 -26.77
C GLN A 417 -0.35 5.36 -27.61
N VAL A 418 0.36 6.34 -28.16
CA VAL A 418 -0.21 7.40 -28.99
C VAL A 418 0.33 7.25 -30.40
N ILE A 419 -0.56 6.92 -31.33
CA ILE A 419 -0.20 6.65 -32.72
C ILE A 419 -0.87 7.68 -33.60
N PRO A 420 -0.07 8.50 -34.31
CA PRO A 420 -0.61 9.42 -35.27
C PRO A 420 -0.94 8.71 -36.59
N VAL A 421 -2.14 8.96 -37.11
CA VAL A 421 -2.64 8.44 -38.39
C VAL A 421 -2.84 9.61 -39.35
N SER A 422 -2.41 9.52 -40.60
CA SER A 422 -2.58 10.65 -41.55
C SER A 422 -4.06 10.96 -41.77
N LEU A 423 -4.44 12.24 -41.81
CA LEU A 423 -5.81 12.66 -42.15
C LEU A 423 -6.25 12.17 -43.53
N THR A 424 -5.30 11.90 -44.43
CA THR A 424 -5.54 11.39 -45.78
C THR A 424 -5.78 9.89 -45.86
N CYS A 425 -5.47 9.13 -44.81
CA CYS A 425 -5.60 7.68 -44.82
C CYS A 425 -7.05 7.24 -44.54
N CYS A 426 -7.66 7.79 -43.50
CA CYS A 426 -9.00 7.43 -43.06
C CYS A 426 -9.65 8.50 -42.15
N ALA A 427 -10.97 8.44 -42.00
CA ALA A 427 -11.73 9.21 -41.04
C ALA A 427 -11.68 8.58 -39.63
N SER A 428 -12.02 9.37 -38.60
CA SER A 428 -12.08 8.86 -37.22
C SER A 428 -13.12 7.74 -37.06
N GLU A 429 -14.23 7.84 -37.80
CA GLU A 429 -15.26 6.79 -37.87
C GLU A 429 -14.69 5.48 -38.45
N ASP A 430 -13.90 5.54 -39.52
CA ASP A 430 -13.28 4.35 -40.12
C ASP A 430 -12.34 3.64 -39.12
N ILE A 431 -11.65 4.42 -38.27
CA ILE A 431 -10.80 3.88 -37.20
C ILE A 431 -11.67 3.20 -36.14
N LYS A 432 -12.76 3.85 -35.71
CA LYS A 432 -13.74 3.29 -34.76
C LYS A 432 -14.34 1.98 -35.28
N GLU A 433 -14.83 1.98 -36.52
CA GLU A 433 -15.39 0.81 -37.19
C GLU A 433 -14.36 -0.30 -37.29
N SER A 434 -13.11 0.00 -37.66
CA SER A 434 -12.02 -0.99 -37.70
C SER A 434 -11.77 -1.65 -36.34
N PHE A 435 -11.83 -0.89 -35.24
CA PHE A 435 -11.74 -1.44 -33.88
C PHE A 435 -12.92 -2.36 -33.57
N ILE A 436 -14.15 -1.96 -33.93
CA ILE A 436 -15.37 -2.75 -33.67
C ILE A 436 -15.37 -4.04 -34.49
N VAL A 437 -15.07 -3.98 -35.79
CA VAL A 437 -15.06 -5.13 -36.70
C VAL A 437 -14.00 -6.15 -36.25
N GLN A 438 -12.76 -5.71 -36.03
CA GLN A 438 -11.71 -6.63 -35.56
C GLN A 438 -11.99 -7.17 -34.15
N ALA A 439 -12.62 -6.39 -33.28
CA ALA A 439 -13.04 -6.88 -31.98
C ALA A 439 -14.09 -7.98 -32.13
N GLN A 440 -15.10 -7.80 -32.99
CA GLN A 440 -16.13 -8.81 -33.24
C GLN A 440 -15.54 -10.10 -33.83
N GLU A 441 -14.62 -10.00 -34.79
CA GLU A 441 -13.90 -11.15 -35.37
C GLU A 441 -13.15 -11.96 -34.30
N GLN A 442 -12.57 -11.26 -33.32
CA GLN A 442 -11.83 -11.87 -32.21
C GLN A 442 -12.69 -12.14 -30.96
N GLN A 443 -14.02 -11.99 -31.04
CA GLN A 443 -14.98 -12.17 -29.94
C GLN A 443 -14.72 -11.27 -28.71
N ILE A 444 -14.25 -10.04 -28.97
CA ILE A 444 -14.01 -8.97 -27.99
C ILE A 444 -15.21 -8.01 -28.03
N GLU A 445 -15.81 -7.76 -26.88
CA GLU A 445 -16.96 -6.85 -26.73
C GLU A 445 -16.48 -5.43 -26.39
N LEU A 446 -16.39 -4.54 -27.38
CA LEU A 446 -16.07 -3.13 -27.15
C LEU A 446 -17.34 -2.34 -26.81
N LEU A 447 -17.31 -1.67 -25.66
CA LEU A 447 -18.37 -0.77 -25.18
C LEU A 447 -17.99 0.67 -25.50
N GLU A 448 -18.93 1.43 -26.05
CA GLU A 448 -18.78 2.87 -26.22
C GLU A 448 -19.03 3.58 -24.90
N LEU A 449 -18.09 4.44 -24.49
CA LEU A 449 -18.21 5.24 -23.29
C LEU A 449 -18.57 6.68 -23.64
N PRO A 450 -19.47 7.34 -22.87
CA PRO A 450 -19.71 8.77 -23.00
C PRO A 450 -18.41 9.59 -22.89
N GLU A 451 -18.34 10.71 -23.61
CA GLU A 451 -17.14 11.57 -23.72
C GLU A 451 -16.58 11.99 -22.34
N HIS A 452 -17.46 12.28 -21.38
CA HIS A 452 -17.10 12.72 -20.02
C HIS A 452 -17.01 11.60 -18.98
N SER A 453 -17.11 10.33 -19.38
CA SER A 453 -16.98 9.22 -18.44
C SER A 453 -15.52 9.03 -18.01
N ASP A 454 -15.34 8.93 -16.69
CA ASP A 454 -14.06 8.57 -16.08
C ASP A 454 -13.91 7.04 -16.05
N ILE A 455 -12.79 6.56 -16.59
CA ILE A 455 -12.45 5.12 -16.62
C ILE A 455 -12.41 4.55 -15.20
N LYS A 456 -12.08 5.35 -14.18
CA LYS A 456 -12.08 4.95 -12.76
C LYS A 456 -13.46 4.55 -12.25
N GLN A 457 -14.54 5.07 -12.84
CA GLN A 457 -15.91 4.71 -12.47
C GLN A 457 -16.32 3.36 -13.08
N ILE A 458 -15.65 2.93 -14.15
CA ILE A 458 -16.03 1.77 -14.96
C ILE A 458 -15.15 0.55 -14.63
N ALA A 459 -13.87 0.79 -14.33
CA ALA A 459 -12.89 -0.24 -13.99
C ALA A 459 -12.31 -0.01 -12.60
N GLN A 460 -12.32 -1.05 -11.77
CA GLN A 460 -11.64 -1.04 -10.47
C GLN A 460 -10.14 -1.39 -10.64
N PRO A 461 -9.25 -0.85 -9.79
CA PRO A 461 -7.83 -1.22 -9.77
C PRO A 461 -7.62 -2.75 -9.76
N GLY A 462 -6.69 -3.23 -10.57
CA GLY A 462 -6.41 -4.67 -10.73
C GLY A 462 -7.35 -5.43 -11.67
N THR A 463 -8.38 -4.79 -12.24
CA THR A 463 -9.18 -5.39 -13.32
C THR A 463 -8.47 -5.18 -14.66
N PRO A 464 -8.17 -6.24 -15.42
CA PRO A 464 -7.58 -6.08 -16.74
C PRO A 464 -8.57 -5.49 -17.75
N TYR A 465 -8.12 -4.54 -18.56
CA TYR A 465 -8.96 -3.87 -19.55
C TYR A 465 -8.15 -3.42 -20.78
N PHE A 466 -8.88 -3.12 -21.85
CA PHE A 466 -8.38 -2.43 -23.03
C PHE A 466 -9.22 -1.16 -23.25
N TYR A 467 -8.55 -0.06 -23.54
CA TYR A 467 -9.15 1.26 -23.69
C TYR A 467 -8.58 1.95 -24.92
N VAL A 468 -9.44 2.62 -25.70
CA VAL A 468 -9.06 3.44 -26.86
C VAL A 468 -9.75 4.79 -26.74
N GLU A 469 -9.02 5.84 -27.11
CA GLU A 469 -9.49 7.22 -27.20
C GLU A 469 -9.14 7.78 -28.58
N LEU A 470 -10.13 8.32 -29.29
CA LEU A 470 -9.97 8.94 -30.60
C LEU A 470 -9.79 10.46 -30.50
N ASP A 471 -9.43 11.09 -31.61
CA ASP A 471 -9.29 12.55 -31.73
C ASP A 471 -10.63 13.29 -31.54
N THR A 472 -11.75 12.64 -31.85
CA THR A 472 -13.13 13.11 -31.63
C THR A 472 -13.54 13.14 -30.15
N GLY A 473 -12.77 12.51 -29.26
CA GLY A 473 -13.13 12.34 -27.84
C GLY A 473 -13.93 11.06 -27.55
N GLU A 474 -14.30 10.31 -28.58
CA GLU A 474 -14.95 9.01 -28.43
C GLU A 474 -14.02 7.99 -27.77
N LYS A 475 -14.62 7.16 -26.92
CA LYS A 475 -13.91 6.20 -26.07
C LYS A 475 -14.50 4.82 -26.24
N LEU A 476 -13.64 3.84 -26.52
CA LEU A 476 -14.00 2.43 -26.56
C LEU A 476 -13.35 1.70 -25.40
N PHE A 477 -14.09 0.83 -24.72
CA PHE A 477 -13.63 0.12 -23.54
C PHE A 477 -14.03 -1.35 -23.57
N HIS A 478 -13.09 -2.23 -23.25
CA HIS A 478 -13.34 -3.66 -23.08
C HIS A 478 -12.76 -4.15 -21.75
N ARG A 479 -13.60 -4.83 -20.96
CA ARG A 479 -13.15 -5.53 -19.75
C ARG A 479 -12.65 -6.94 -20.10
N ILE A 480 -11.35 -7.16 -19.92
CA ILE A 480 -10.70 -8.41 -20.33
C ILE A 480 -10.99 -9.51 -19.30
N LYS A 481 -11.76 -10.53 -19.71
CA LYS A 481 -12.10 -11.69 -18.86
C LYS A 481 -11.05 -12.80 -18.96
N LYS A 482 -10.68 -13.24 -20.18
CA LYS A 482 -9.66 -14.29 -20.45
C LYS A 482 -9.04 -14.03 -21.84
N ASN A 483 -7.77 -14.42 -22.02
CA ASN A 483 -7.01 -14.43 -23.28
C ASN A 483 -7.26 -13.23 -24.21
N PHE A 484 -6.52 -12.13 -24.00
CA PHE A 484 -6.55 -10.96 -24.88
C PHE A 484 -5.28 -10.87 -25.74
N PRO A 485 -5.38 -10.50 -27.04
CA PRO A 485 -4.21 -10.37 -27.92
C PRO A 485 -3.33 -9.22 -27.44
N LEU A 486 -2.05 -9.49 -27.22
CA LEU A 486 -1.15 -8.45 -26.74
C LEU A 486 -1.00 -7.32 -27.76
N GLN A 487 -1.02 -7.61 -29.05
CA GLN A 487 -0.85 -6.59 -30.07
C GLN A 487 -2.18 -6.05 -30.63
N PHE A 488 -3.34 -6.34 -30.03
CA PHE A 488 -4.64 -5.97 -30.59
C PHE A 488 -4.72 -4.50 -31.05
N GLY A 489 -4.38 -3.54 -30.18
CA GLY A 489 -4.38 -2.12 -30.56
C GLY A 489 -3.44 -1.77 -31.72
N ARG A 490 -2.32 -2.49 -31.86
CA ARG A 490 -1.39 -2.33 -32.98
C ARG A 490 -1.87 -3.05 -34.24
N GLU A 491 -2.44 -4.24 -34.13
CA GLU A 491 -3.00 -5.04 -35.24
C GLU A 491 -4.12 -4.28 -35.95
N VAL A 492 -5.02 -3.66 -35.17
CA VAL A 492 -6.08 -2.81 -35.72
C VAL A 492 -5.49 -1.65 -36.52
N LEU A 493 -4.55 -0.90 -35.92
CA LEU A 493 -3.95 0.27 -36.57
C LEU A 493 -3.01 -0.08 -37.73
N ALA A 494 -2.39 -1.26 -37.72
CA ALA A 494 -1.53 -1.75 -38.80
C ALA A 494 -2.30 -2.33 -39.99
N SER A 495 -3.62 -2.54 -39.83
CA SER A 495 -4.47 -3.13 -40.86
C SER A 495 -4.47 -2.32 -42.17
N GLU A 496 -4.83 -3.00 -43.26
CA GLU A 496 -4.97 -2.40 -44.59
C GLU A 496 -5.92 -1.21 -44.61
N ALA A 497 -6.93 -1.21 -43.72
CA ALA A 497 -7.92 -0.14 -43.62
C ALA A 497 -7.36 1.17 -43.03
N ILE A 498 -6.26 1.14 -42.27
CA ILE A 498 -5.74 2.31 -41.54
C ILE A 498 -4.36 2.73 -42.03
N LEU A 499 -3.32 1.94 -41.75
CA LEU A 499 -1.93 2.28 -42.11
C LEU A 499 -1.36 1.39 -43.22
N ASN A 500 -2.03 0.29 -43.56
CA ASN A 500 -1.61 -0.67 -44.58
C ASN A 500 -0.16 -1.16 -44.41
N ILE A 501 0.16 -1.59 -43.19
CA ILE A 501 1.49 -2.08 -42.79
C ILE A 501 1.36 -3.33 -41.90
N PRO A 502 0.71 -4.41 -42.37
CA PRO A 502 0.44 -5.59 -41.55
C PRO A 502 1.71 -6.22 -40.95
N ASP A 503 2.84 -6.13 -41.66
CA ASP A 503 4.16 -6.62 -41.23
C ASP A 503 4.71 -5.90 -39.98
N ARG A 504 4.19 -4.71 -39.65
CA ARG A 504 4.62 -3.91 -38.48
C ARG A 504 3.77 -4.12 -37.22
N ALA A 505 2.76 -4.99 -37.29
CA ALA A 505 1.89 -5.30 -36.15
C ALA A 505 2.70 -5.83 -34.94
N ASP A 506 3.71 -6.69 -35.18
CA ASP A 506 4.64 -7.16 -34.15
C ASP A 506 5.88 -6.25 -34.06
N TRP A 507 6.00 -5.51 -32.95
CA TRP A 507 7.12 -4.61 -32.69
C TRP A 507 8.48 -5.30 -32.71
N ARG A 508 8.55 -6.61 -32.40
CA ARG A 508 9.81 -7.36 -32.40
C ARG A 508 10.44 -7.50 -33.79
N GLN A 509 9.62 -7.35 -34.83
CA GLN A 509 10.03 -7.42 -36.23
C GLN A 509 10.43 -6.04 -36.76
N CYS A 510 10.09 -4.97 -36.04
CA CYS A 510 10.42 -3.58 -36.34
C CYS A 510 11.72 -3.15 -35.64
N LYS A 511 12.84 -3.83 -35.92
CA LYS A 511 14.14 -3.47 -35.32
C LYS A 511 14.78 -2.31 -36.08
N SER A 512 15.04 -1.21 -35.41
CA SER A 512 15.87 -0.09 -35.89
C SER A 512 17.23 -0.11 -35.20
N THR A 513 18.23 0.53 -35.81
CA THR A 513 19.52 0.74 -35.15
C THR A 513 19.39 1.82 -34.06
N ARG A 514 20.30 1.81 -33.09
CA ARG A 514 20.27 2.81 -32.00
C ARG A 514 20.48 4.23 -32.55
N GLU A 515 21.30 4.36 -33.59
CA GLU A 515 21.60 5.62 -34.25
C GLU A 515 20.37 6.20 -34.97
N GLU A 516 19.57 5.35 -35.63
CA GLU A 516 18.28 5.74 -36.22
C GLU A 516 17.28 6.18 -35.14
N GLU A 517 17.17 5.42 -34.04
CA GLU A 517 16.31 5.76 -32.91
C GLU A 517 16.70 7.10 -32.26
N GLU A 518 18.00 7.36 -32.10
CA GLU A 518 18.55 8.63 -31.60
C GLU A 518 18.23 9.80 -32.55
N ALA A 519 18.37 9.60 -33.86
CA ALA A 519 18.03 10.61 -34.86
C ALA A 519 16.53 10.92 -34.88
N LEU A 520 15.67 9.90 -34.80
CA LEU A 520 14.22 10.07 -34.72
C LEU A 520 13.79 10.78 -33.44
N SER A 521 14.36 10.40 -32.29
CA SER A 521 14.11 11.04 -31.00
C SER A 521 14.48 12.50 -31.01
N LYS A 522 15.63 12.83 -31.61
CA LYS A 522 16.07 14.22 -31.77
C LYS A 522 15.14 15.02 -32.68
N ALA A 523 14.79 14.49 -33.86
CA ALA A 523 13.88 15.16 -34.79
C ALA A 523 12.49 15.39 -34.17
N PHE A 524 11.95 14.38 -33.46
CA PHE A 524 10.68 14.53 -32.77
C PHE A 524 10.76 15.58 -31.66
N ARG A 525 11.86 15.63 -30.90
CA ARG A 525 12.05 16.64 -29.85
C ARG A 525 12.06 18.06 -30.40
N GLU A 526 12.79 18.30 -31.50
CA GLU A 526 12.83 19.60 -32.18
C GLU A 526 11.45 20.02 -32.69
N ASP A 527 10.71 19.09 -33.29
CA ASP A 527 9.37 19.36 -33.80
C ASP A 527 8.33 19.59 -32.69
N PHE A 528 8.47 18.88 -31.56
CA PHE A 528 7.53 18.95 -30.43
C PHE A 528 7.81 20.10 -29.47
N GLU A 529 9.02 20.67 -29.48
CA GLU A 529 9.46 21.76 -28.58
C GLU A 529 8.43 22.91 -28.44
N PRO A 530 7.79 23.43 -29.51
CA PRO A 530 6.81 24.52 -29.39
C PRO A 530 5.52 24.14 -28.63
N PHE A 531 5.24 22.84 -28.50
CA PHE A 531 4.05 22.29 -27.85
C PHE A 531 4.36 21.71 -26.46
N ASP A 532 5.63 21.60 -26.09
CA ASP A 532 6.06 20.98 -24.85
C ASP A 532 5.87 21.93 -23.65
N PHE A 533 4.84 21.65 -22.85
CA PHE A 533 4.57 22.43 -21.64
C PHE A 533 5.63 22.26 -20.56
N SER A 534 6.44 21.18 -20.58
CA SER A 534 7.48 20.94 -19.59
C SER A 534 8.68 21.88 -19.76
N LEU A 535 8.84 22.47 -20.94
CA LEU A 535 9.90 23.46 -21.25
C LEU A 535 9.44 24.90 -21.01
N LEU A 536 8.14 25.13 -20.80
CA LEU A 536 7.52 26.45 -20.63
C LEU A 536 7.40 26.88 -19.16
N GLN A 537 8.05 26.18 -18.23
CA GLN A 537 8.04 26.47 -16.78
C GLN A 537 9.39 26.94 -16.25
#